data_AF-K2JHI5-F1
#
_entry.id   AF-K2JHI5-F1
#
_cell.length_a   1.000
_cell.length_b   1.000
_cell.length_c   1.000
_cell.angle_alpha   90.00
_cell.angle_beta   90.00
_cell.angle_gamma   90.00
#
_symmetry.space_group_name_H-M   'P 1'
#
loop_
_entity.id
_entity.type
_entity.pdbx_description
1 polymer ?
#
loop_
_entity_poly.entity_id
_entity_poly.type
_entity_poly.pdbx_seq_one_letter_code
_entity_poly.pdbx_strand_id
1 'polypeptide(L)'
;MGIFTMPSLGADMEAGTLVEWLVKPGDEVHRGDVLAVVETQKGAIEIECFGDGRVLELQADLGATLPVGAPLALILGPGEVAPEPKEPEAPAADTKPEAVPAQALADTPEVAPDPAVATPLPHGATAASPAARARASELGIDLATVTGSGPAGAVLLKDLEVRKPSAAIVQTASPMLEMRKAIAAAMARSKQTIPHFYLSETIDVQPALEWVEARNADRPPSDRLLLGALFVRATALAAAKVPSVNGQFVDGALRPTDRVNIGVAVALRGGGLVAPALIDAGAMSVDETMSGMRDLVFRARAGRLRSSEVTEGTITISSLGAVGAEAMAGVIFPPQVALVGLGAPKLRPWIVEGAVEPRTVVTLTLSVDHRVSDGRQAARFIAEFQSHIASPETL
;
A
#
# COMPACT_ATOMS: atom_id res chain seq x y z
N MET A 1 5.86 6.14 -31.14
CA MET A 1 4.61 5.50 -30.68
C MET A 1 4.92 4.86 -29.33
N GLY A 2 4.36 5.37 -28.24
CA GLY A 2 4.67 4.89 -26.89
C GLY A 2 3.61 3.89 -26.42
N ILE A 3 4.02 2.65 -26.11
CA ILE A 3 3.15 1.74 -25.36
C ILE A 3 3.15 2.24 -23.91
N PHE A 4 2.00 2.73 -23.46
CA PHE A 4 1.77 3.03 -22.05
C PHE A 4 1.51 1.73 -21.33
N THR A 5 2.41 1.34 -20.43
CA THR A 5 2.35 0.06 -19.72
C THR A 5 1.91 0.26 -18.27
N MET A 6 1.45 -0.82 -17.63
CA MET A 6 1.12 -0.86 -16.20
C MET A 6 2.36 -0.44 -15.38
N PRO A 7 2.34 0.74 -14.72
CA PRO A 7 3.46 1.16 -13.90
C PRO A 7 3.54 0.33 -12.63
N SER A 8 4.73 0.24 -12.04
CA SER A 8 4.89 -0.32 -10.69
C SER A 8 4.34 0.68 -9.67
N LEU A 9 3.21 0.38 -9.02
CA LEU A 9 2.58 1.24 -8.00
C LEU A 9 3.07 0.92 -6.57
N GLY A 10 4.32 0.45 -6.47
CA GLY A 10 5.01 0.13 -5.23
C GLY A 10 5.98 -1.04 -5.42
N ALA A 11 7.02 -1.09 -4.59
CA ALA A 11 8.13 -2.05 -4.74
C ALA A 11 7.74 -3.55 -4.77
N ASP A 12 6.52 -3.89 -4.36
CA ASP A 12 5.99 -5.27 -4.29
C ASP A 12 4.82 -5.55 -5.21
N MET A 13 4.45 -4.59 -6.05
CA MET A 13 3.31 -4.80 -6.93
C MET A 13 3.71 -5.77 -8.05
N GLU A 14 3.06 -6.94 -8.08
CA GLU A 14 3.18 -7.89 -9.19
C GLU A 14 2.13 -7.62 -10.28
N ALA A 15 0.90 -7.31 -9.88
CA ALA A 15 -0.24 -7.05 -10.77
C ALA A 15 -1.25 -6.07 -10.17
N GLY A 16 -2.09 -5.47 -11.02
CA GLY A 16 -3.20 -4.61 -10.65
C GLY A 16 -4.42 -4.84 -11.54
N THR A 17 -5.61 -4.60 -11.01
CA THR A 17 -6.87 -4.76 -11.74
C THR A 17 -7.36 -3.40 -12.24
N LEU A 18 -7.56 -3.27 -13.55
CA LEU A 18 -8.11 -2.05 -14.13
C LEU A 18 -9.60 -1.93 -13.79
N VAL A 19 -10.01 -0.85 -13.12
CA VAL A 19 -11.39 -0.66 -12.68
C VAL A 19 -12.12 0.35 -13.54
N GLU A 20 -11.43 1.41 -13.97
CA GLU A 20 -12.06 2.51 -14.69
C GLU A 20 -11.06 3.17 -15.64
N TRP A 21 -11.54 3.56 -16.82
CA TRP A 21 -10.85 4.45 -17.75
C TRP A 21 -11.43 5.86 -17.60
N LEU A 22 -10.57 6.85 -17.42
CA LEU A 22 -10.93 8.27 -17.33
C LEU A 22 -10.69 9.02 -18.66
N VAL A 23 -10.09 8.35 -19.64
CA VAL A 23 -9.82 8.85 -21.00
C VAL A 23 -10.41 7.93 -22.06
N LYS A 24 -10.57 8.46 -23.27
CA LYS A 24 -11.07 7.71 -24.44
C LYS A 24 -10.09 7.81 -25.62
N PRO A 25 -10.13 6.86 -26.55
CA PRO A 25 -9.42 6.99 -27.83
C PRO A 25 -9.78 8.31 -28.51
N GLY A 26 -8.76 9.11 -28.82
CA GLY A 26 -8.90 10.44 -29.41
C GLY A 26 -8.54 11.60 -28.49
N ASP A 27 -8.55 11.39 -27.16
CA ASP A 27 -8.30 12.46 -26.19
C ASP A 27 -6.82 12.88 -26.17
N GLU A 28 -6.58 14.20 -26.06
CA GLU A 28 -5.27 14.76 -25.76
C GLU A 28 -5.00 14.64 -24.25
N VAL A 29 -3.83 14.13 -23.90
CA VAL A 29 -3.38 13.91 -22.53
C VAL A 29 -2.03 14.56 -22.33
N HIS A 30 -1.86 15.22 -21.19
CA HIS A 30 -0.63 15.86 -20.79
C HIS A 30 0.01 15.12 -19.62
N ARG A 31 1.30 15.39 -19.39
CA ARG A 31 2.00 14.87 -18.21
C ARG A 31 1.25 15.27 -16.92
N GLY A 32 0.87 14.29 -16.12
CA GLY A 32 0.11 14.46 -14.86
C GLY A 32 -1.40 14.24 -14.97
N ASP A 33 -1.95 14.11 -16.19
CA ASP A 33 -3.35 13.76 -16.38
C ASP A 33 -3.63 12.32 -15.96
N VAL A 34 -4.77 12.08 -15.31
CA VAL A 34 -5.16 10.73 -14.87
C VAL A 34 -5.83 9.99 -16.02
N LEU A 35 -5.27 8.83 -16.38
CA LEU A 35 -5.75 8.01 -17.48
C LEU A 35 -6.73 6.95 -17.00
N ALA A 36 -6.47 6.33 -15.85
CA ALA A 36 -7.22 5.18 -15.36
C ALA A 36 -7.19 5.05 -13.84
N VAL A 37 -8.12 4.28 -13.30
CA VAL A 37 -8.10 3.83 -11.90
C VAL A 37 -7.81 2.35 -11.87
N VAL A 38 -6.75 1.97 -11.16
CA VAL A 38 -6.34 0.58 -10.96
C VAL A 38 -6.49 0.22 -9.48
N GLU A 39 -7.20 -0.86 -9.22
CA GLU A 39 -7.26 -1.46 -7.90
C GLU A 39 -6.03 -2.35 -7.68
N THR A 40 -5.34 -2.08 -6.59
CA THR A 40 -4.19 -2.86 -6.14
C THR A 40 -4.49 -3.45 -4.78
N GLN A 41 -3.59 -4.28 -4.28
CA GLN A 41 -3.63 -4.75 -2.89
C GLN A 41 -3.64 -3.59 -1.87
N LYS A 42 -3.21 -2.37 -2.25
CA LYS A 42 -3.18 -1.19 -1.38
C LYS A 42 -4.40 -0.27 -1.55
N GLY A 43 -5.39 -0.69 -2.35
CA GLY A 43 -6.57 0.09 -2.71
C GLY A 43 -6.53 0.60 -4.15
N ALA A 44 -7.51 1.43 -4.51
CA ALA A 44 -7.58 2.07 -5.81
C ALA A 44 -6.53 3.19 -5.92
N ILE A 45 -5.85 3.21 -7.07
CA ILE A 45 -4.78 4.15 -7.40
C ILE A 45 -5.07 4.72 -8.78
N GLU A 46 -5.04 6.04 -8.87
CA GLU A 46 -5.17 6.82 -10.09
C GLU A 46 -3.83 6.81 -10.85
N ILE A 47 -3.82 6.27 -12.06
CA ILE A 47 -2.64 6.18 -12.91
C ILE A 47 -2.51 7.45 -13.75
N GLU A 48 -1.36 8.12 -13.62
CA GLU A 48 -1.06 9.35 -14.34
C GLU A 48 -0.30 9.11 -15.65
N CYS A 49 -0.47 10.02 -16.61
CA CYS A 49 0.31 10.07 -17.83
C CYS A 49 1.70 10.66 -17.55
N PHE A 50 2.76 10.01 -18.04
CA PHE A 50 4.15 10.44 -17.80
C PHE A 50 4.70 11.40 -18.88
N GLY A 51 3.94 11.66 -19.95
CA GLY A 51 4.31 12.52 -21.06
C GLY A 51 3.09 13.08 -21.79
N ASP A 52 3.33 13.91 -22.80
CA ASP A 52 2.26 14.51 -23.60
C ASP A 52 1.97 13.65 -24.84
N GLY A 53 0.69 13.57 -25.21
CA GLY A 53 0.29 12.82 -26.39
C GLY A 53 -1.20 12.71 -26.60
N ARG A 54 -1.58 11.88 -27.57
CA ARG A 54 -2.99 11.56 -27.86
C ARG A 54 -3.23 10.07 -27.69
N VAL A 55 -4.29 9.71 -26.99
CA VAL A 55 -4.68 8.31 -26.78
C VAL A 55 -5.17 7.75 -28.13
N LEU A 56 -4.49 6.73 -28.67
CA LEU A 56 -4.89 6.10 -29.93
C LEU A 56 -5.85 4.94 -29.68
N GLU A 57 -5.49 4.06 -28.75
CA GLU A 57 -6.20 2.82 -28.48
C GLU A 57 -6.01 2.41 -27.01
N LEU A 58 -7.09 1.91 -26.38
CA LEU A 58 -7.05 1.29 -25.06
C LEU A 58 -6.89 -0.22 -25.28
N GLN A 59 -5.80 -0.80 -24.79
CA GLN A 59 -5.45 -2.21 -25.04
C GLN A 59 -5.89 -3.14 -23.89
N ALA A 60 -6.39 -2.58 -22.79
CA ALA A 60 -6.84 -3.31 -21.62
C ALA A 60 -8.35 -3.13 -21.37
N ASP A 61 -9.04 -4.25 -21.17
CA ASP A 61 -10.45 -4.29 -20.80
C ASP A 61 -10.68 -3.92 -19.33
N LEU A 62 -11.83 -3.28 -19.05
CA LEU A 62 -12.27 -3.02 -17.67
C LEU A 62 -12.48 -4.34 -16.92
N GLY A 63 -11.93 -4.42 -15.70
CA GLY A 63 -11.94 -5.61 -14.86
C GLY A 63 -10.77 -6.57 -15.10
N ALA A 64 -9.90 -6.32 -16.09
CA ALA A 64 -8.74 -7.17 -16.35
C ALA A 64 -7.64 -6.97 -15.29
N THR A 65 -7.09 -8.08 -14.77
CA THR A 65 -5.90 -8.09 -13.92
C THR A 65 -4.65 -8.22 -14.77
N LEU A 66 -3.78 -7.21 -14.71
CA LEU A 66 -2.60 -7.09 -15.57
C LEU A 66 -1.32 -7.03 -14.72
N PRO A 67 -0.24 -7.75 -15.10
CA PRO A 67 1.04 -7.65 -14.42
C PRO A 67 1.72 -6.30 -14.69
N VAL A 68 2.63 -5.89 -13.80
CA VAL A 68 3.48 -4.70 -14.01
C VAL A 68 4.25 -4.85 -15.33
N GLY A 69 4.24 -3.78 -16.13
CA GLY A 69 4.84 -3.74 -17.46
C GLY A 69 3.93 -4.23 -18.61
N ALA A 70 2.74 -4.77 -18.33
CA ALA A 70 1.78 -5.13 -19.37
C ALA A 70 1.26 -3.88 -20.12
N PRO A 71 0.98 -3.96 -21.42
CA PRO A 71 0.42 -2.84 -22.19
C PRO A 71 -0.98 -2.46 -21.68
N LEU A 72 -1.21 -1.17 -21.44
CA LEU A 72 -2.49 -0.60 -21.02
C LEU A 72 -3.13 0.21 -22.15
N ALA A 73 -2.38 1.10 -22.78
CA ALA A 73 -2.86 1.97 -23.85
C ALA A 73 -1.72 2.32 -24.80
N LEU A 74 -2.09 2.78 -26.00
CA LEU A 74 -1.15 3.27 -26.99
C LEU A 74 -1.28 4.79 -27.11
N ILE A 75 -0.21 5.51 -26.79
CA ILE A 75 -0.19 6.99 -26.78
C ILE A 75 0.77 7.48 -27.87
N LEU A 76 0.27 8.33 -28.76
CA LEU A 76 1.05 9.00 -29.81
C LEU A 76 1.71 10.24 -29.23
N GLY A 77 3.03 10.37 -29.41
CA GLY A 77 3.76 11.57 -29.00
C GLY A 77 3.48 12.76 -29.94
N PRO A 78 3.78 14.00 -29.51
CA PRO A 78 3.55 15.19 -30.31
C PRO A 78 4.31 15.12 -31.64
N GLY A 79 3.57 15.12 -32.75
CA GLY A 79 4.12 15.09 -34.11
C GLY A 79 4.11 13.73 -34.82
N GLU A 80 3.64 12.65 -34.17
CA GLU A 80 3.44 11.36 -34.84
C GLU A 80 2.03 11.22 -35.44
N VAL A 81 1.96 10.87 -36.72
CA VAL A 81 0.70 10.67 -37.45
C VAL A 81 0.22 9.23 -37.24
N ALA A 82 -1.03 9.07 -36.79
CA ALA A 82 -1.68 7.77 -36.65
C ALA A 82 -1.74 7.03 -38.00
N PRO A 83 -1.48 5.72 -38.08
CA PRO A 83 -1.85 4.95 -39.25
C PRO A 83 -3.38 4.83 -39.29
N GLU A 84 -3.95 4.91 -40.49
CA GLU A 84 -5.39 4.66 -40.71
C GLU A 84 -5.80 3.27 -40.20
N PRO A 85 -7.00 3.11 -39.64
CA PRO A 85 -7.48 1.82 -39.15
C PRO A 85 -7.55 0.82 -40.29
N LYS A 86 -6.79 -0.28 -40.19
CA LYS A 86 -7.04 -1.45 -41.04
C LYS A 86 -8.17 -2.27 -40.44
N GLU A 87 -9.26 -2.37 -41.19
CA GLU A 87 -10.35 -3.33 -40.99
C GLU A 87 -9.79 -4.75 -40.80
N PRO A 88 -10.32 -5.55 -39.85
CA PRO A 88 -9.95 -6.95 -39.73
C PRO A 88 -10.55 -7.75 -40.88
N GLU A 89 -9.69 -8.33 -41.71
CA GLU A 89 -10.07 -9.32 -42.71
C GLU A 89 -10.35 -10.66 -42.02
N ALA A 90 -11.57 -11.17 -42.19
CA ALA A 90 -12.02 -12.44 -41.64
C ALA A 90 -11.37 -13.65 -42.35
N PRO A 91 -10.94 -14.69 -41.63
CA PRO A 91 -10.78 -16.01 -42.23
C PRO A 91 -12.04 -16.87 -42.02
N ALA A 92 -12.45 -17.52 -43.11
CA ALA A 92 -13.58 -18.42 -43.25
C ALA A 92 -13.43 -19.74 -42.48
N ALA A 93 -14.59 -20.36 -42.25
CA ALA A 93 -14.82 -21.66 -41.64
C ALA A 93 -14.23 -22.85 -42.43
N ASP A 94 -13.75 -23.87 -41.70
CA ASP A 94 -14.35 -25.22 -41.63
C ASP A 94 -13.35 -26.24 -41.04
N THR A 95 -13.74 -26.96 -39.98
CA THR A 95 -13.94 -28.43 -39.99
C THR A 95 -14.14 -29.00 -38.57
N LYS A 96 -15.24 -29.75 -38.45
CA LYS A 96 -15.66 -30.64 -37.35
C LYS A 96 -14.76 -31.90 -37.30
N PRO A 97 -14.55 -32.51 -36.12
CA PRO A 97 -14.97 -33.92 -35.91
C PRO A 97 -15.58 -34.13 -34.50
N GLU A 98 -16.87 -34.45 -34.33
CA GLU A 98 -17.51 -35.78 -34.29
C GLU A 98 -16.84 -36.82 -33.36
N ALA A 99 -17.58 -37.17 -32.29
CA ALA A 99 -17.39 -38.30 -31.37
C ALA A 99 -17.54 -39.66 -32.11
N VAL A 100 -17.12 -40.84 -31.63
CA VAL A 100 -17.41 -41.65 -30.42
C VAL A 100 -16.45 -42.90 -30.49
N PRO A 101 -16.45 -43.96 -29.63
CA PRO A 101 -17.11 -44.20 -28.34
C PRO A 101 -16.23 -44.90 -27.26
N ALA A 102 -16.86 -45.08 -26.10
CA ALA A 102 -16.46 -45.82 -24.91
C ALA A 102 -16.16 -47.32 -25.13
N GLN A 103 -15.32 -47.87 -24.25
CA GLN A 103 -15.27 -49.30 -23.92
C GLN A 103 -15.43 -49.49 -22.40
N ALA A 104 -16.25 -50.47 -22.05
CA ALA A 104 -16.57 -50.94 -20.71
C ALA A 104 -16.24 -52.44 -20.60
N LEU A 105 -16.34 -52.97 -19.37
CA LEU A 105 -16.28 -54.37 -18.89
C LEU A 105 -14.88 -54.79 -18.36
N ALA A 106 -14.71 -55.48 -17.22
CA ALA A 106 -15.59 -55.94 -16.14
C ALA A 106 -14.71 -56.57 -15.01
N ASP A 107 -15.23 -56.59 -13.77
CA ASP A 107 -15.22 -57.61 -12.68
C ASP A 107 -13.98 -58.53 -12.48
N THR A 108 -13.52 -58.98 -11.30
CA THR A 108 -14.00 -59.22 -9.90
C THR A 108 -12.75 -59.65 -9.06
N PRO A 109 -12.76 -60.13 -7.78
CA PRO A 109 -13.71 -59.97 -6.66
C PRO A 109 -13.07 -59.61 -5.29
N GLU A 110 -14.01 -59.33 -4.38
CA GLU A 110 -14.07 -59.25 -2.92
C GLU A 110 -13.25 -60.25 -2.06
N VAL A 111 -12.74 -59.76 -0.91
CA VAL A 111 -12.46 -60.56 0.29
C VAL A 111 -12.89 -59.77 1.53
N ALA A 112 -13.86 -60.33 2.27
CA ALA A 112 -14.25 -59.92 3.63
C ALA A 112 -13.25 -60.46 4.69
N PRO A 113 -13.20 -59.83 5.88
CA PRO A 113 -13.70 -60.58 7.03
C PRO A 113 -14.59 -59.77 7.98
N ASP A 114 -15.30 -60.55 8.80
CA ASP A 114 -16.40 -60.25 9.72
C ASP A 114 -15.89 -59.85 11.14
N PRO A 115 -16.75 -59.72 12.18
CA PRO A 115 -17.10 -58.45 12.82
C PRO A 115 -16.40 -58.23 14.18
N ALA A 116 -16.13 -56.97 14.54
CA ALA A 116 -15.65 -56.61 15.87
C ALA A 116 -16.64 -55.69 16.61
N VAL A 117 -17.04 -56.21 17.77
CA VAL A 117 -17.98 -55.75 18.79
C VAL A 117 -17.89 -54.26 19.15
N ALA A 118 -19.07 -53.65 19.27
CA ALA A 118 -19.28 -52.28 19.71
C ALA A 118 -18.87 -52.05 21.18
N THR A 119 -18.23 -50.90 21.44
CA THR A 119 -18.15 -50.27 22.78
C THR A 119 -18.77 -48.87 22.69
N PRO A 120 -19.66 -48.46 23.62
CA PRO A 120 -20.37 -47.18 23.53
C PRO A 120 -19.69 -46.06 24.34
N LEU A 121 -19.48 -44.88 23.75
CA LEU A 121 -19.18 -43.59 24.40
C LEU A 121 -19.53 -42.42 23.45
N PRO A 122 -19.67 -41.16 23.92
CA PRO A 122 -20.72 -40.56 24.75
C PRO A 122 -21.63 -39.62 23.92
N HIS A 123 -22.71 -39.11 24.53
CA HIS A 123 -23.71 -38.24 23.89
C HIS A 123 -23.10 -36.94 23.34
N GLY A 124 -23.34 -36.68 22.04
CA GLY A 124 -22.96 -35.44 21.34
C GLY A 124 -22.07 -35.64 20.12
N ALA A 125 -21.49 -36.84 19.91
CA ALA A 125 -20.69 -37.14 18.73
C ALA A 125 -21.56 -37.60 17.55
N THR A 126 -21.36 -37.00 16.38
CA THR A 126 -22.00 -37.45 15.13
C THR A 126 -21.64 -38.92 14.91
N ALA A 127 -22.66 -39.77 14.73
CA ALA A 127 -22.46 -41.17 14.41
C ALA A 127 -21.79 -41.25 13.03
N ALA A 128 -20.60 -41.83 12.96
CA ALA A 128 -19.84 -41.99 11.72
C ALA A 128 -18.99 -43.25 11.81
N SER A 129 -18.89 -43.99 10.70
CA SER A 129 -18.04 -45.18 10.62
C SER A 129 -16.55 -44.81 10.73
N PRO A 130 -15.67 -45.71 11.21
CA PRO A 130 -14.23 -45.44 11.29
C PRO A 130 -13.62 -45.02 9.95
N ALA A 131 -14.04 -45.65 8.85
CA ALA A 131 -13.61 -45.31 7.50
C ALA A 131 -14.08 -43.89 7.07
N ALA A 132 -15.30 -43.48 7.43
CA ALA A 132 -15.80 -42.14 7.15
C ALA A 132 -15.05 -41.06 7.95
N ARG A 133 -14.66 -41.34 9.21
CA ARG A 133 -13.85 -40.40 10.01
C ARG A 133 -12.45 -40.19 9.43
N ALA A 134 -11.79 -41.28 9.03
CA ALA A 134 -10.47 -41.20 8.39
C ALA A 134 -10.53 -40.36 7.11
N ARG A 135 -11.52 -40.64 6.25
CA ARG A 135 -11.68 -39.94 4.97
C ARG A 135 -12.09 -38.48 5.12
N ALA A 136 -12.95 -38.17 6.09
CA ALA A 136 -13.33 -36.78 6.38
C ALA A 136 -12.14 -35.96 6.90
N SER A 137 -11.27 -36.56 7.72
CA SER A 137 -10.03 -35.91 8.16
C SER A 137 -9.06 -35.65 7.01
N GLU A 138 -8.93 -36.59 6.07
CA GLU A 138 -8.11 -36.41 4.87
C GLU A 138 -8.63 -35.31 3.95
N LEU A 139 -9.96 -35.17 3.84
CA LEU A 139 -10.62 -34.20 2.96
C LEU A 139 -10.93 -32.86 3.66
N GLY A 140 -10.62 -32.72 4.95
CA GLY A 140 -10.94 -31.52 5.73
C GLY A 140 -12.45 -31.27 5.89
N ILE A 141 -13.28 -32.31 5.85
CA ILE A 141 -14.74 -32.22 5.91
C ILE A 141 -15.21 -32.34 7.37
N ASP A 142 -16.00 -31.36 7.84
CA ASP A 142 -16.69 -31.48 9.12
C ASP A 142 -17.88 -32.42 9.02
N LEU A 143 -17.80 -33.57 9.71
CA LEU A 143 -18.84 -34.59 9.75
C LEU A 143 -20.18 -34.10 10.31
N ALA A 144 -20.20 -33.03 11.12
CA ALA A 144 -21.46 -32.45 11.61
C ALA A 144 -22.28 -31.80 10.47
N THR A 145 -21.64 -31.50 9.34
CA THR A 145 -22.29 -30.91 8.16
C THR A 145 -22.72 -31.94 7.12
N VAL A 146 -22.53 -33.23 7.41
CA VAL A 146 -22.81 -34.34 6.50
C VAL A 146 -24.01 -35.14 6.99
N THR A 147 -25.03 -35.27 6.14
CA THR A 147 -26.19 -36.14 6.41
C THR A 147 -25.82 -37.59 6.11
N GLY A 148 -25.78 -38.42 7.15
CA GLY A 148 -25.39 -39.83 7.03
C GLY A 148 -26.51 -40.72 6.51
N SER A 149 -26.17 -41.65 5.60
CA SER A 149 -27.11 -42.64 5.05
C SER A 149 -27.10 -43.98 5.77
N GLY A 150 -26.34 -44.11 6.87
CA GLY A 150 -26.20 -45.32 7.66
C GLY A 150 -27.27 -45.52 8.74
N PRO A 151 -27.26 -46.67 9.44
CA PRO A 151 -28.17 -46.96 10.53
C PRO A 151 -28.12 -45.86 11.62
N ALA A 152 -29.28 -45.39 12.07
CA ALA A 152 -29.42 -44.26 12.99
C ALA A 152 -28.84 -42.91 12.48
N GLY A 153 -28.72 -42.73 11.17
CA GLY A 153 -28.21 -41.49 10.56
C GLY A 153 -26.68 -41.39 10.54
N ALA A 154 -25.99 -42.53 10.69
CA ALA A 154 -24.53 -42.55 10.71
C ALA A 154 -23.92 -42.20 9.34
N VAL A 155 -22.87 -41.37 9.33
CA VAL A 155 -22.14 -41.02 8.10
C VAL A 155 -21.29 -42.21 7.64
N LEU A 156 -21.51 -42.65 6.40
CA LEU A 156 -20.78 -43.72 5.74
C LEU A 156 -19.77 -43.15 4.72
N LEU A 157 -18.77 -43.95 4.33
CA LEU A 157 -17.72 -43.52 3.40
C LEU A 157 -18.29 -42.98 2.08
N LYS A 158 -19.31 -43.65 1.54
CA LYS A 158 -20.01 -43.25 0.32
C LYS A 158 -20.67 -41.86 0.41
N ASP A 159 -21.02 -41.40 1.61
CA ASP A 159 -21.64 -40.08 1.81
C ASP A 159 -20.63 -38.95 1.61
N LEU A 160 -19.32 -39.26 1.66
CA LEU A 160 -18.22 -38.32 1.41
C LEU A 160 -17.79 -38.30 -0.06
N GLU A 161 -18.16 -39.31 -0.86
CA GLU A 161 -17.73 -39.46 -2.26
C GLU A 161 -18.69 -38.79 -3.25
N VAL A 162 -19.97 -38.58 -2.87
CA VAL A 162 -21.01 -38.04 -3.78
C VAL A 162 -21.06 -36.51 -3.80
N ARG A 163 -20.31 -35.81 -2.95
CA ARG A 163 -20.29 -34.34 -2.99
C ARG A 163 -19.32 -33.87 -4.08
N LYS A 164 -19.86 -33.47 -5.24
CA LYS A 164 -19.18 -32.46 -6.08
C LYS A 164 -18.73 -31.35 -5.13
N PRO A 165 -17.45 -30.94 -5.13
CA PRO A 165 -16.94 -29.97 -4.18
C PRO A 165 -17.89 -28.79 -4.21
N SER A 166 -18.65 -28.62 -3.12
CA SER A 166 -19.39 -27.39 -2.89
C SER A 166 -18.31 -26.36 -2.92
N ALA A 167 -18.30 -25.52 -3.97
CA ALA A 167 -17.29 -24.52 -4.21
C ALA A 167 -16.89 -23.97 -2.85
N ALA A 168 -15.66 -24.29 -2.44
CA ALA A 168 -15.12 -23.71 -1.22
C ALA A 168 -15.46 -22.24 -1.37
N ILE A 169 -16.15 -21.68 -0.37
CA ILE A 169 -16.33 -20.24 -0.32
C ILE A 169 -14.89 -19.76 -0.23
N VAL A 170 -14.31 -19.42 -1.39
CA VAL A 170 -13.10 -18.64 -1.46
C VAL A 170 -13.57 -17.36 -0.82
N GLN A 171 -13.36 -17.25 0.49
CA GLN A 171 -13.41 -15.97 1.15
C GLN A 171 -12.34 -15.19 0.43
N THR A 172 -12.77 -14.44 -0.58
CA THR A 172 -11.98 -13.37 -1.17
C THR A 172 -11.57 -12.54 0.03
N ALA A 173 -10.28 -12.58 0.34
CA ALA A 173 -9.71 -11.84 1.44
C ALA A 173 -10.21 -10.40 1.31
N SER A 174 -10.72 -9.84 2.41
CA SER A 174 -11.19 -8.46 2.35
C SER A 174 -10.04 -7.58 1.84
N PRO A 175 -10.31 -6.53 1.03
CA PRO A 175 -9.25 -5.66 0.50
C PRO A 175 -8.27 -5.17 1.58
N MET A 176 -8.76 -4.98 2.81
CA MET A 176 -7.95 -4.60 3.96
C MET A 176 -6.99 -5.70 4.45
N LEU A 177 -7.32 -6.97 4.32
CA LEU A 177 -6.43 -8.08 4.65
C LEU A 177 -5.27 -8.16 3.66
N GLU A 178 -5.53 -7.99 2.36
CA GLU A 178 -4.48 -7.95 1.33
C GLU A 178 -3.57 -6.73 1.49
N MET A 179 -4.13 -5.56 1.79
CA MET A 179 -3.35 -4.36 2.13
C MET A 179 -2.43 -4.62 3.33
N ARG A 180 -2.93 -5.25 4.39
CA ARG A 180 -2.11 -5.59 5.57
C ARG A 180 -0.99 -6.57 5.24
N LYS A 181 -1.24 -7.58 4.39
CA LYS A 181 -0.20 -8.52 3.94
C LYS A 181 0.90 -7.79 3.16
N ALA A 182 0.53 -6.92 2.22
CA ALA A 182 1.49 -6.13 1.45
C ALA A 182 2.33 -5.21 2.35
N ILE A 183 1.70 -4.52 3.32
CA ILE A 183 2.42 -3.69 4.30
C ILE A 183 3.36 -4.56 5.15
N ALA A 184 2.90 -5.71 5.65
CA ALA A 184 3.72 -6.60 6.46
C ALA A 184 4.95 -7.10 5.69
N ALA A 185 4.78 -7.49 4.43
CA ALA A 185 5.88 -7.89 3.56
C ALA A 185 6.90 -6.75 3.38
N ALA A 186 6.42 -5.53 3.07
CA ALA A 186 7.28 -4.35 2.92
C ALA A 186 8.06 -4.01 4.20
N MET A 187 7.40 -4.02 5.36
CA MET A 187 8.04 -3.74 6.65
C MET A 187 9.02 -4.84 7.05
N ALA A 188 8.70 -6.11 6.78
CA ALA A 188 9.60 -7.23 7.03
C ALA A 188 10.88 -7.10 6.19
N ARG A 189 10.76 -6.86 4.88
CA ARG A 189 11.93 -6.66 4.01
C ARG A 189 12.74 -5.43 4.42
N SER A 190 12.08 -4.32 4.77
CA SER A 190 12.76 -3.13 5.31
C SER A 190 13.65 -3.51 6.50
N LYS A 191 13.08 -4.18 7.52
CA LYS A 191 13.81 -4.55 8.73
C LYS A 191 14.87 -5.64 8.54
N GLN A 192 14.70 -6.50 7.55
CA GLN A 192 15.68 -7.55 7.24
C GLN A 192 16.87 -7.04 6.43
N THR A 193 16.64 -6.05 5.55
CA THR A 193 17.64 -5.66 4.54
C THR A 193 18.29 -4.30 4.80
N ILE A 194 17.60 -3.40 5.52
CA ILE A 194 18.10 -2.07 5.82
C ILE A 194 18.72 -2.08 7.22
N PRO A 195 20.04 -1.83 7.36
CA PRO A 195 20.67 -1.65 8.66
C PRO A 195 20.24 -0.30 9.25
N HIS A 196 19.11 -0.31 9.96
CA HIS A 196 18.59 0.89 10.61
C HIS A 196 19.48 1.30 11.77
N PHE A 197 19.76 2.59 11.86
CA PHE A 197 20.13 3.23 13.11
C PHE A 197 19.19 4.40 13.39
N TYR A 198 19.16 4.84 14.64
CA TYR A 198 18.21 5.82 15.14
C TYR A 198 18.95 6.91 15.89
N LEU A 199 18.62 8.16 15.58
CA LEU A 199 18.98 9.32 16.42
C LEU A 199 17.69 10.00 16.87
N SER A 200 17.65 10.39 18.13
CA SER A 200 16.52 11.08 18.72
C SER A 200 16.96 12.36 19.42
N GLU A 201 16.19 13.42 19.26
CA GLU A 201 16.38 14.70 19.92
C GLU A 201 15.03 15.25 20.38
N THR A 202 14.99 15.83 21.58
CA THR A 202 13.80 16.54 22.06
C THR A 202 13.93 18.01 21.69
N ILE A 203 12.95 18.51 20.94
CA ILE A 203 13.00 19.83 20.30
C ILE A 203 11.93 20.72 20.93
N ASP A 204 12.32 21.94 21.32
CA ASP A 204 11.37 22.99 21.69
C ASP A 204 10.58 23.43 20.46
N VAL A 205 9.26 23.24 20.51
CA VAL A 205 8.33 23.63 19.45
C VAL A 205 7.45 24.80 19.86
N GLN A 206 7.69 25.41 21.03
CA GLN A 206 6.91 26.53 21.53
C GLN A 206 6.90 27.73 20.56
N PRO A 207 8.03 28.17 19.98
CA PRO A 207 8.01 29.28 19.01
C PRO A 207 7.15 28.98 17.76
N ALA A 208 7.21 27.74 17.26
CA ALA A 208 6.39 27.29 16.14
C ALA A 208 4.89 27.30 16.46
N LEU A 209 4.51 26.89 17.68
CA LEU A 209 3.12 26.91 18.13
C LEU A 209 2.57 28.34 18.24
N GLU A 210 3.33 29.24 18.86
CA GLU A 210 2.96 30.66 19.00
C GLU A 210 2.82 31.32 17.62
N TRP A 211 3.73 31.01 16.70
CA TRP A 211 3.65 31.50 15.32
C TRP A 211 2.40 30.98 14.59
N VAL A 212 2.07 29.70 14.73
CA VAL A 212 0.85 29.11 14.15
C VAL A 212 -0.40 29.75 14.73
N GLU A 213 -0.44 29.96 16.06
CA GLU A 213 -1.56 30.63 16.73
C GLU A 213 -1.76 32.05 16.21
N ALA A 214 -0.68 32.84 16.15
CA ALA A 214 -0.70 34.21 15.61
C ALA A 214 -1.18 34.24 14.15
N ARG A 215 -0.68 33.33 13.29
CA ARG A 215 -1.11 33.25 11.89
C ARG A 215 -2.56 32.80 11.73
N ASN A 216 -3.07 32.02 12.67
CA ASN A 216 -4.44 31.50 12.63
C ASN A 216 -5.49 32.45 13.20
N ALA A 217 -5.08 33.49 13.94
CA ALA A 217 -5.99 34.46 14.54
C ALA A 217 -6.91 35.12 13.50
N ASP A 218 -6.36 35.45 12.33
CA ASP A 218 -7.08 36.12 11.23
C ASP A 218 -7.59 35.15 10.16
N ARG A 219 -7.47 33.84 10.37
CA ARG A 219 -7.81 32.82 9.36
C ARG A 219 -9.14 32.12 9.67
N PRO A 220 -9.98 31.88 8.65
CA PRO A 220 -11.12 31.01 8.80
C PRO A 220 -10.67 29.58 9.15
N PRO A 221 -11.47 28.79 9.88
CA PRO A 221 -11.08 27.44 10.31
C PRO A 221 -10.59 26.51 9.19
N SER A 222 -11.12 26.64 7.97
CA SER A 222 -10.71 25.85 6.80
C SER A 222 -9.26 26.07 6.39
N ASP A 223 -8.72 27.25 6.67
CA ASP A 223 -7.44 27.72 6.14
C ASP A 223 -6.36 27.78 7.24
N ARG A 224 -6.71 27.36 8.45
CA ARG A 224 -5.81 27.36 9.60
C ARG A 224 -4.64 26.39 9.42
N LEU A 225 -3.45 26.89 9.64
CA LEU A 225 -2.22 26.12 9.66
C LEU A 225 -2.21 25.18 10.87
N LEU A 226 -1.62 24.00 10.69
CA LEU A 226 -1.37 23.04 11.76
C LEU A 226 0.14 22.87 11.93
N LEU A 227 0.57 22.55 13.16
CA LEU A 227 1.97 22.25 13.45
C LEU A 227 2.54 21.15 12.53
N GLY A 228 1.71 20.20 12.10
CA GLY A 228 2.09 19.17 11.12
C GLY A 228 2.58 19.74 9.79
N ALA A 229 2.03 20.86 9.31
CA ALA A 229 2.50 21.51 8.07
C ALA A 229 3.91 22.09 8.25
N LEU A 230 4.19 22.70 9.41
CA LEU A 230 5.54 23.17 9.74
C LEU A 230 6.53 22.01 9.82
N PHE A 231 6.13 20.88 10.40
CA PHE A 231 6.97 19.68 10.44
C PHE A 231 7.29 19.11 9.07
N VAL A 232 6.31 19.07 8.16
CA VAL A 232 6.53 18.66 6.76
C VAL A 232 7.49 19.63 6.08
N ARG A 233 7.28 20.94 6.23
CA ARG A 233 8.16 21.98 5.67
C ARG A 233 9.59 21.90 6.19
N ALA A 234 9.77 21.84 7.51
CA ALA A 234 11.08 21.70 8.14
C ALA A 234 11.79 20.41 7.68
N THR A 235 11.04 19.30 7.55
CA THR A 235 11.57 18.04 7.00
C THR A 235 12.03 18.22 5.55
N ALA A 236 11.23 18.87 4.71
CA ALA A 236 11.56 19.08 3.31
C ALA A 236 12.82 19.94 3.11
N LEU A 237 12.93 21.05 3.84
CA LEU A 237 14.08 21.95 3.79
C LEU A 237 15.34 21.29 4.38
N ALA A 238 15.22 20.54 5.47
CA ALA A 238 16.34 19.80 6.05
C ALA A 238 16.84 18.69 5.11
N ALA A 239 15.92 17.95 4.47
CA ALA A 239 16.25 16.89 3.51
C ALA A 239 16.96 17.45 2.26
N ALA A 240 16.55 18.62 1.77
CA ALA A 240 17.23 19.31 0.68
C ALA A 240 18.70 19.65 1.01
N LYS A 241 19.00 20.00 2.27
CA LYS A 241 20.37 20.29 2.74
C LYS A 241 21.19 19.05 3.07
N VAL A 242 20.55 17.90 3.24
CA VAL A 242 21.20 16.62 3.59
C VAL A 242 20.76 15.53 2.59
N PRO A 243 21.33 15.52 1.37
CA PRO A 243 20.86 14.63 0.29
C PRO A 243 20.95 13.13 0.62
N SER A 244 21.81 12.72 1.57
CA SER A 244 21.95 11.33 1.98
C SER A 244 20.74 10.75 2.73
N VAL A 245 19.82 11.60 3.19
CA VAL A 245 18.52 11.17 3.74
C VAL A 245 17.37 11.32 2.74
N ASN A 246 17.62 11.87 1.54
CA ASN A 246 16.63 12.14 0.52
C ASN A 246 16.86 11.30 -0.74
N GLY A 247 16.15 10.19 -0.87
CA GLY A 247 16.24 9.36 -2.07
C GLY A 247 15.93 7.90 -1.82
N GLN A 248 16.30 7.06 -2.78
CA GLN A 248 15.95 5.65 -2.79
C GLN A 248 17.21 4.79 -2.92
N PHE A 249 17.31 3.71 -2.16
CA PHE A 249 18.39 2.75 -2.29
C PHE A 249 17.98 1.62 -3.24
N VAL A 250 18.55 1.62 -4.45
CA VAL A 250 18.19 0.70 -5.53
C VAL A 250 19.46 0.16 -6.17
N ASP A 251 19.49 -1.14 -6.45
CA ASP A 251 20.64 -1.83 -7.07
C ASP A 251 21.98 -1.61 -6.34
N GLY A 252 21.94 -1.57 -5.00
CA GLY A 252 23.12 -1.46 -4.15
C GLY A 252 23.69 -0.05 -3.98
N ALA A 253 23.01 0.98 -4.51
CA ALA A 253 23.44 2.37 -4.41
C ALA A 253 22.28 3.30 -4.04
N LEU A 254 22.61 4.43 -3.40
CA LEU A 254 21.67 5.55 -3.28
C LEU A 254 21.45 6.17 -4.65
N ARG A 255 20.18 6.33 -5.03
CA ARG A 255 19.72 7.23 -6.08
C ARG A 255 19.21 8.51 -5.43
N PRO A 256 20.07 9.53 -5.27
CA PRO A 256 19.64 10.81 -4.74
C PRO A 256 18.77 11.54 -5.76
N THR A 257 17.95 12.47 -5.28
CA THR A 257 17.13 13.36 -6.09
C THR A 257 17.19 14.76 -5.53
N ASP A 258 17.23 15.75 -6.41
CA ASP A 258 17.15 17.16 -6.03
C ASP A 258 15.72 17.56 -5.63
N ARG A 259 14.72 16.82 -6.12
CA ARG A 259 13.32 16.95 -5.68
C ARG A 259 13.14 16.27 -4.33
N VAL A 260 12.41 16.94 -3.44
CA VAL A 260 12.05 16.40 -2.13
C VAL A 260 10.55 16.13 -2.11
N ASN A 261 10.19 14.85 -2.13
CA ASN A 261 8.80 14.38 -2.08
C ASN A 261 8.53 13.76 -0.71
N ILE A 262 7.77 14.44 0.13
CA ILE A 262 7.56 14.01 1.52
C ILE A 262 6.38 13.05 1.60
N GLY A 263 6.66 11.77 1.87
CA GLY A 263 5.66 10.79 2.28
C GLY A 263 5.03 11.18 3.62
N VAL A 264 3.73 11.43 3.67
CA VAL A 264 3.01 11.77 4.90
C VAL A 264 2.23 10.57 5.38
N ALA A 265 2.54 10.06 6.57
CA ALA A 265 1.81 8.93 7.14
C ALA A 265 0.36 9.32 7.48
N VAL A 266 -0.60 8.67 6.81
CA VAL A 266 -2.05 8.89 6.97
C VAL A 266 -2.71 7.62 7.48
N ALA A 267 -3.37 7.72 8.64
CA ALA A 267 -4.22 6.66 9.16
C ALA A 267 -5.55 6.58 8.38
N LEU A 268 -5.89 5.38 7.94
CA LEU A 268 -7.10 5.10 7.16
C LEU A 268 -8.31 4.77 8.05
N ARG A 269 -9.52 5.01 7.52
CA ARG A 269 -10.77 4.60 8.17
C ARG A 269 -10.89 3.08 8.11
N GLY A 270 -11.20 2.43 9.24
CA GLY A 270 -11.22 0.95 9.33
C GLY A 270 -9.88 0.33 9.74
N GLY A 271 -8.82 1.15 9.86
CA GLY A 271 -7.49 0.74 10.30
C GLY A 271 -6.51 0.55 9.14
N GLY A 272 -5.23 0.64 9.46
CA GLY A 272 -4.15 0.68 8.47
C GLY A 272 -3.57 2.07 8.29
N LEU A 273 -2.44 2.11 7.57
CA LEU A 273 -1.63 3.29 7.34
C LEU A 273 -1.15 3.29 5.89
N VAL A 274 -1.21 4.43 5.23
CA VAL A 274 -0.56 4.70 3.94
C VAL A 274 0.33 5.91 4.09
N ALA A 275 1.37 6.03 3.25
CA ALA A 275 2.30 7.15 3.29
C ALA A 275 2.42 7.81 1.90
N PRO A 276 1.34 8.39 1.35
CA PRO A 276 1.41 9.09 0.08
C PRO A 276 2.30 10.32 0.20
N ALA A 277 2.98 10.67 -0.89
CA ALA A 277 3.93 11.76 -0.95
C ALA A 277 3.28 13.06 -1.42
N LEU A 278 3.62 14.16 -0.74
CA LEU A 278 3.50 15.50 -1.31
C LEU A 278 4.64 15.68 -2.31
N ILE A 279 4.29 15.72 -3.59
CA ILE A 279 5.24 15.91 -4.69
C ILE A 279 5.76 17.35 -4.67
N ASP A 280 7.06 17.54 -4.85
CA ASP A 280 7.75 18.85 -4.80
C ASP A 280 7.57 19.62 -3.49
N ALA A 281 7.38 18.91 -2.38
CA ALA A 281 7.25 19.52 -1.06
C ALA A 281 8.42 20.44 -0.68
N GLY A 282 9.62 20.26 -1.26
CA GLY A 282 10.76 21.17 -1.10
C GLY A 282 10.49 22.60 -1.59
N ALA A 283 9.71 22.78 -2.66
CA ALA A 283 9.45 24.07 -3.29
C ALA A 283 8.20 24.79 -2.75
N MET A 284 7.35 24.10 -2.00
CA MET A 284 6.10 24.65 -1.47
C MET A 284 6.35 25.75 -0.44
N SER A 285 5.36 26.59 -0.19
CA SER A 285 5.23 27.40 1.03
C SER A 285 4.56 26.59 2.15
N VAL A 286 4.53 27.14 3.38
CA VAL A 286 3.74 26.56 4.49
C VAL A 286 2.26 26.44 4.14
N ASP A 287 1.70 27.45 3.47
CA ASP A 287 0.29 27.49 3.06
C ASP A 287 -0.05 26.44 1.99
N GLU A 288 0.82 26.30 0.98
CA GLU A 288 0.70 25.26 -0.05
C GLU A 288 0.87 23.87 0.57
N THR A 289 1.81 23.70 1.50
CA THR A 289 2.00 22.44 2.21
C THR A 289 0.77 22.07 3.02
N MET A 290 0.20 23.01 3.78
CA MET A 290 -1.02 22.76 4.55
C MET A 290 -2.19 22.38 3.62
N SER A 291 -2.36 23.09 2.52
CA SER A 291 -3.42 22.82 1.55
C SER A 291 -3.25 21.45 0.88
N GLY A 292 -2.03 21.14 0.43
CA GLY A 292 -1.66 19.84 -0.12
C GLY A 292 -1.85 18.70 0.88
N MET A 293 -1.47 18.89 2.14
CA MET A 293 -1.72 17.88 3.19
C MET A 293 -3.20 17.60 3.38
N ARG A 294 -4.07 18.62 3.38
CA ARG A 294 -5.52 18.43 3.54
C ARG A 294 -6.08 17.61 2.37
N ASP A 295 -5.72 18.00 1.15
CA ASP A 295 -6.13 17.29 -0.07
C ASP A 295 -5.64 15.84 -0.08
N LEU A 296 -4.35 15.63 0.18
CA LEU A 296 -3.73 14.32 0.20
C LEU A 296 -4.37 13.40 1.25
N VAL A 297 -4.63 13.89 2.46
CA VAL A 297 -5.32 13.13 3.52
C VAL A 297 -6.76 12.79 3.11
N PHE A 298 -7.46 13.72 2.48
CA PHE A 298 -8.82 13.50 1.98
C PHE A 298 -8.84 12.38 0.93
N ARG A 299 -7.98 12.48 -0.08
CA ARG A 299 -7.86 11.48 -1.17
C ARG A 299 -7.35 10.14 -0.68
N ALA A 300 -6.37 10.11 0.23
CA ALA A 300 -5.89 8.88 0.87
C ALA A 300 -7.03 8.11 1.54
N ARG A 301 -7.87 8.81 2.31
CA ARG A 301 -9.02 8.20 3.01
C ARG A 301 -10.16 7.80 2.06
N ALA A 302 -10.19 8.34 0.85
CA ALA A 302 -11.13 7.98 -0.21
C ALA A 302 -10.59 6.87 -1.13
N GLY A 303 -9.32 6.46 -0.99
CA GLY A 303 -8.68 5.50 -1.90
C GLY A 303 -8.50 6.07 -3.31
N ARG A 304 -8.13 7.34 -3.43
CA ARG A 304 -7.95 8.06 -4.71
C ARG A 304 -6.58 8.73 -4.79
N LEU A 305 -5.55 7.94 -4.51
CA LEU A 305 -4.17 8.39 -4.56
C LEU A 305 -3.63 8.29 -5.97
N ARG A 306 -2.80 9.25 -6.37
CA ARG A 306 -2.10 9.22 -7.65
C ARG A 306 -0.93 8.26 -7.58
N SER A 307 -0.56 7.69 -8.72
CA SER A 307 0.57 6.77 -8.82
C SER A 307 1.88 7.39 -8.34
N SER A 308 2.15 8.65 -8.70
CA SER A 308 3.37 9.38 -8.29
C SER A 308 3.46 9.52 -6.77
N GLU A 309 2.34 9.81 -6.10
CA GLU A 309 2.28 9.98 -4.65
C GLU A 309 2.62 8.68 -3.91
N VAL A 310 2.37 7.52 -4.51
CA VAL A 310 2.65 6.22 -3.87
C VAL A 310 4.11 5.79 -4.09
N THR A 311 4.73 6.19 -5.20
CA THR A 311 5.99 5.62 -5.68
C THR A 311 7.18 6.57 -5.64
N GLU A 312 6.94 7.88 -5.77
CA GLU A 312 7.98 8.90 -5.88
C GLU A 312 8.38 9.52 -4.54
N GLY A 313 7.85 9.03 -3.41
CA GLY A 313 8.26 9.47 -2.08
C GLY A 313 9.76 9.23 -1.85
N THR A 314 10.46 10.23 -1.33
CA THR A 314 11.92 10.22 -1.14
C THR A 314 12.33 10.14 0.33
N ILE A 315 11.48 10.62 1.23
CA ILE A 315 11.59 10.50 2.68
C ILE A 315 10.17 10.53 3.27
N THR A 316 9.93 9.79 4.35
CA THR A 316 8.62 9.73 5.00
C THR A 316 8.65 10.45 6.36
N ILE A 317 7.57 11.14 6.69
CA ILE A 317 7.30 11.69 8.01
C ILE A 317 6.05 11.03 8.62
N SER A 318 6.13 10.70 9.90
CA SER A 318 5.03 10.15 10.67
C SER A 318 4.94 10.83 12.03
N SER A 319 3.83 11.51 12.27
CA SER A 319 3.55 12.23 13.50
C SER A 319 2.44 11.55 14.29
N LEU A 320 2.66 11.33 15.58
CA LEU A 320 1.71 10.63 16.45
C LEU A 320 0.57 11.54 16.98
N GLY A 321 0.62 12.85 16.71
CA GLY A 321 -0.39 13.81 17.15
C GLY A 321 -0.48 13.98 18.67
N ALA A 322 -1.42 14.81 19.14
CA ALA A 322 -1.48 15.25 20.54
C ALA A 322 -1.69 14.12 21.58
N VAL A 323 -2.40 13.05 21.21
CA VAL A 323 -2.73 11.91 22.09
C VAL A 323 -1.76 10.74 21.88
N GLY A 324 -0.71 10.94 21.09
CA GLY A 324 0.28 9.93 20.75
C GLY A 324 1.27 9.59 21.87
N ALA A 325 2.12 8.59 21.57
CA ALA A 325 3.31 8.30 22.37
C ALA A 325 4.34 9.43 22.29
N GLU A 326 5.24 9.48 23.28
CA GLU A 326 6.27 10.52 23.38
C GLU A 326 7.34 10.43 22.29
N ALA A 327 7.63 9.23 21.79
CA ALA A 327 8.60 9.02 20.72
C ALA A 327 8.22 7.79 19.90
N MET A 328 8.67 7.76 18.65
CA MET A 328 8.48 6.63 17.75
C MET A 328 9.69 6.44 16.85
N ALA A 329 10.33 5.29 16.95
CA ALA A 329 11.30 4.84 15.96
C ALA A 329 10.55 4.14 14.80
N GLY A 330 10.35 4.84 13.69
CA GLY A 330 9.63 4.28 12.55
C GLY A 330 10.48 3.30 11.73
N VAL A 331 9.81 2.40 11.01
CA VAL A 331 10.44 1.51 10.04
C VAL A 331 10.49 2.22 8.70
N ILE A 332 11.68 2.34 8.10
CA ILE A 332 11.86 3.03 6.81
C ILE A 332 10.99 2.35 5.75
N PHE A 333 10.29 3.14 4.93
CA PHE A 333 9.43 2.64 3.86
C PHE A 333 10.27 2.40 2.59
N PRO A 334 10.58 1.15 2.20
CA PRO A 334 11.44 0.90 1.05
C PRO A 334 10.77 1.36 -0.26
N PRO A 335 11.55 1.84 -1.25
CA PRO A 335 13.01 1.86 -1.29
C PRO A 335 13.65 3.12 -0.65
N GLN A 336 12.91 3.94 0.09
CA GLN A 336 13.46 5.13 0.74
C GLN A 336 14.56 4.78 1.75
N VAL A 337 15.35 5.78 2.13
CA VAL A 337 16.52 5.61 3.02
C VAL A 337 16.37 6.23 4.40
N ALA A 338 15.28 6.97 4.63
CA ALA A 338 15.04 7.64 5.91
C ALA A 338 13.55 7.77 6.23
N LEU A 339 13.24 7.87 7.53
CA LEU A 339 11.91 8.20 8.04
C LEU A 339 12.04 9.05 9.31
N VAL A 340 11.25 10.13 9.37
CA VAL A 340 11.14 11.04 10.52
C VAL A 340 9.92 10.67 11.35
N GLY A 341 10.15 10.22 12.59
CA GLY A 341 9.12 9.98 13.59
C GLY A 341 9.00 11.17 14.53
N LEU A 342 7.78 11.70 14.71
CA LEU A 342 7.51 12.79 15.64
C LEU A 342 6.54 12.32 16.73
N GLY A 343 6.95 12.45 17.98
CA GLY A 343 6.13 12.18 19.13
C GLY A 343 4.99 13.18 19.33
N ALA A 344 4.16 12.90 20.33
CA ALA A 344 3.15 13.83 20.78
C ALA A 344 3.80 15.06 21.46
N PRO A 345 3.33 16.29 21.18
CA PRO A 345 3.74 17.47 21.93
C PRO A 345 3.46 17.31 23.42
N LYS A 346 4.45 17.59 24.27
CA LYS A 346 4.34 17.53 25.73
C LYS A 346 4.87 18.81 26.37
N LEU A 347 4.19 19.29 27.41
CA LEU A 347 4.71 20.37 28.25
C LEU A 347 5.84 19.84 29.14
N ARG A 348 7.00 20.49 29.13
CA ARG A 348 8.19 20.13 29.91
C ARG A 348 8.87 21.37 30.49
N PRO A 349 9.58 21.27 31.62
CA PRO A 349 10.51 22.30 32.04
C PRO A 349 11.68 22.37 31.05
N TRP A 350 12.04 23.57 30.60
CA TRP A 350 13.07 23.81 29.59
C TRP A 350 13.91 25.02 29.94
N ILE A 351 15.19 25.04 29.57
CA ILE A 351 16.08 26.17 29.85
C ILE A 351 16.01 27.15 28.66
N VAL A 352 15.57 28.37 28.93
CA VAL A 352 15.56 29.49 27.97
C VAL A 352 16.33 30.64 28.60
N GLU A 353 17.41 31.07 27.95
CA GLU A 353 18.27 32.17 28.43
C GLU A 353 18.72 32.03 29.91
N GLY A 354 18.89 30.79 30.37
CA GLY A 354 19.32 30.48 31.75
C GLY A 354 18.19 30.38 32.78
N ALA A 355 16.93 30.65 32.40
CA ALA A 355 15.76 30.43 33.24
C ALA A 355 15.03 29.13 32.87
N VAL A 356 14.39 28.49 33.86
CA VAL A 356 13.54 27.32 33.62
C VAL A 356 12.12 27.79 33.33
N GLU A 357 11.64 27.51 32.11
CA GLU A 357 10.33 27.89 31.61
C GLU A 357 9.54 26.67 31.15
N PRO A 358 8.20 26.68 31.24
CA PRO A 358 7.38 25.64 30.65
C PRO A 358 7.37 25.78 29.12
N ARG A 359 7.88 24.78 28.40
CA ARG A 359 7.89 24.74 26.94
C ARG A 359 7.17 23.51 26.43
N THR A 360 6.46 23.66 25.33
CA THR A 360 5.93 22.51 24.59
C THR A 360 7.04 21.94 23.72
N VAL A 361 7.38 20.67 23.92
CA VAL A 361 8.46 19.99 23.20
C VAL A 361 7.94 18.77 22.45
N VAL A 362 8.65 18.37 21.40
CA VAL A 362 8.40 17.14 20.63
C VAL A 362 9.71 16.37 20.50
N THR A 363 9.67 15.06 20.73
CA THR A 363 10.80 14.19 20.41
C THR A 363 10.74 13.81 18.93
N LEU A 364 11.76 14.22 18.19
CA LEU A 364 12.03 13.76 16.84
C LEU A 364 12.93 12.53 16.93
N THR A 365 12.57 11.47 16.21
CA THR A 365 13.41 10.29 16.00
C THR A 365 13.60 10.10 14.50
N LEU A 366 14.85 10.20 14.05
CA LEU A 366 15.24 9.93 12.68
C LEU A 366 15.70 8.48 12.56
N SER A 367 14.99 7.69 11.76
CA SER A 367 15.38 6.36 11.31
C SER A 367 16.14 6.49 9.99
N VAL A 368 17.34 5.93 9.90
CA VAL A 368 18.22 6.10 8.72
C VAL A 368 18.92 4.80 8.34
N ASP A 369 19.11 4.62 7.03
CA ASP A 369 19.86 3.51 6.44
C ASP A 369 21.38 3.73 6.60
N HIS A 370 22.04 2.89 7.40
CA HIS A 370 23.47 3.00 7.68
C HIS A 370 24.37 2.70 6.45
N ARG A 371 23.81 2.16 5.36
CA ARG A 371 24.55 2.00 4.09
C ARG A 371 24.80 3.32 3.39
N VAL A 372 23.98 4.33 3.69
CA VAL A 372 23.95 5.61 2.98
C VAL A 372 24.33 6.77 3.88
N SER A 373 23.81 6.78 5.11
CA SER A 373 24.01 7.85 6.07
C SER A 373 24.87 7.42 7.25
N ASP A 374 25.64 8.36 7.79
CA ASP A 374 26.38 8.22 9.05
C ASP A 374 25.75 9.09 10.15
N GLY A 375 26.24 8.95 11.39
CA GLY A 375 25.73 9.70 12.53
C GLY A 375 25.88 11.22 12.39
N ARG A 376 26.88 11.71 11.66
CA ARG A 376 27.12 13.14 11.44
C ARG A 376 26.07 13.72 10.49
N GLN A 377 25.75 13.01 9.40
CA GLN A 377 24.73 13.44 8.44
C GLN A 377 23.34 13.42 9.08
N ALA A 378 23.03 12.37 9.84
CA ALA A 378 21.79 12.26 10.59
C ALA A 378 21.66 13.39 11.64
N ALA A 379 22.72 13.67 12.41
CA ALA A 379 22.72 14.80 13.36
C ALA A 379 22.57 16.16 12.66
N ARG A 380 23.21 16.35 11.49
CA ARG A 380 23.03 17.56 10.68
C ARG A 380 21.58 17.74 10.25
N PHE A 381 20.91 16.68 9.79
CA PHE A 381 19.49 16.76 9.43
C PHE A 381 18.63 17.22 10.61
N ILE A 382 18.84 16.64 11.80
CA ILE A 382 18.10 17.01 13.00
C ILE A 382 18.34 18.48 13.37
N ALA A 383 19.60 18.94 13.30
CA ALA A 383 19.95 20.33 13.56
C ALA A 383 19.29 21.31 12.58
N GLU A 384 19.25 20.99 11.28
CA GLU A 384 18.57 21.80 10.27
C GLU A 384 17.05 21.83 10.52
N PHE A 385 16.44 20.68 10.81
CA PHE A 385 15.02 20.60 11.18
C PHE A 385 14.73 21.48 12.42
N GLN A 386 15.54 21.35 13.47
CA GLN A 386 15.38 22.11 14.71
C GLN A 386 15.52 23.62 14.46
N SER A 387 16.50 24.04 13.65
CA SER A 387 16.69 25.46 13.31
C SER A 387 15.46 26.04 12.61
N HIS A 388 14.85 25.28 11.69
CA HIS A 388 13.64 25.71 10.99
C HIS A 388 12.42 25.80 11.91
N ILE A 389 12.30 24.90 12.88
CA ILE A 389 11.22 24.94 13.88
C ILE A 389 11.41 26.06 14.89
N ALA A 390 12.65 26.39 15.25
CA ALA A 390 12.96 27.51 16.14
C ALA A 390 12.68 28.88 15.49
N SER A 391 12.77 28.97 14.16
CA SER A 391 12.54 30.19 13.37
C SER A 391 11.47 29.96 12.28
N PRO A 392 10.20 29.74 12.68
CA PRO A 392 9.11 29.35 11.76
C PRO A 392 8.78 30.39 10.68
N GLU A 393 9.20 31.64 10.84
CA GLU A 393 9.11 32.68 9.82
C GLU A 393 9.97 32.42 8.57
N THR A 394 10.93 31.48 8.65
CA THR A 394 11.82 31.09 7.55
C THR A 394 11.31 29.91 6.71
N LEU A 395 10.15 29.33 7.07
CA LEU A 395 9.60 28.09 6.50
C LEU A 395 8.81 28.26 5.20
#